data_AF-A0A812F3R1-F1
#
_entry.id   AF-A0A812F3R1-F1
#
_cell.length_a   1.000
_cell.length_b   1.000
_cell.length_c   1.000
_cell.angle_alpha   90.00
_cell.angle_beta   90.00
_cell.angle_gamma   90.00
#
_symmetry.space_group_name_H-M   'P 1'
#
loop_
_entity.id
_entity.type
_entity.pdbx_description
1 polymer ?
#
loop_
_entity_poly.entity_id
_entity_poly.type
_entity_poly.pdbx_seq_one_letter_code
_entity_poly.pdbx_strand_id
1 'polypeptide(L)'
;MTLFEFVPFISSLIFAGLLVMSLLQFSTLRKNMRLQTEQQIYARIIEARLHLENTETFTKMAMESLVFAKRFSSVDKPEQYYISVALSDLFEFMFRLHKTNVIDNDLWQRWVNLARMLRTIPKFESVWQQTKESHTKEFVEFFESIK
;
A
#
# COMPACT_ATOMS: atom_id res chain seq x y z
N MET A 1 3.71 -2.97 62.18
CA MET A 1 3.11 -2.74 60.86
C MET A 1 2.94 -4.11 60.21
N THR A 2 1.70 -4.57 60.02
CA THR A 2 1.42 -5.94 59.59
C THR A 2 1.24 -6.02 58.08
N LEU A 3 1.47 -7.19 57.48
CA LEU A 3 1.33 -7.42 56.04
C LEU A 3 -0.04 -6.98 55.50
N PHE A 4 -1.08 -7.03 56.34
CA PHE A 4 -2.45 -6.62 56.05
C PHE A 4 -2.62 -5.12 55.79
N GLU A 5 -1.77 -4.26 56.34
CA GLU A 5 -1.81 -2.81 56.12
C GLU A 5 -1.28 -2.40 54.74
N PHE A 6 -0.47 -3.26 54.10
CA PHE A 6 0.08 -3.04 52.75
C PHE A 6 -0.84 -3.55 51.62
N VAL A 7 -1.79 -4.44 51.93
CA VAL A 7 -2.71 -5.04 50.94
C VAL A 7 -3.52 -4.00 50.15
N PRO A 8 -4.08 -2.92 50.75
CA PRO A 8 -4.81 -1.89 50.00
C PRO A 8 -3.92 -1.09 49.04
N PHE A 9 -2.67 -0.86 49.41
CA PHE A 9 -1.70 -0.15 48.58
C PHE A 9 -1.20 -1.01 47.42
N ILE A 10 -0.86 -2.28 47.68
CA ILE A 10 -0.41 -3.23 46.66
C ILE A 10 -1.52 -3.52 45.65
N SER A 11 -2.75 -3.75 46.10
CA SER A 11 -3.91 -3.95 45.21
C SER A 11 -4.17 -2.73 44.33
N SER A 12 -4.11 -1.52 44.88
CA SER A 12 -4.26 -0.27 44.10
C SER A 12 -3.19 -0.12 43.02
N LEU A 13 -1.94 -0.48 43.33
CA LEU A 13 -0.84 -0.49 42.35
C LEU A 13 -1.06 -1.52 41.23
N ILE A 14 -1.57 -2.71 41.57
CA ILE A 14 -1.92 -3.74 40.59
C ILE A 14 -3.04 -3.24 39.67
N PHE A 15 -4.10 -2.66 40.22
CA PHE A 15 -5.20 -2.10 39.42
C PHE A 15 -4.74 -0.94 38.52
N ALA A 16 -3.88 -0.05 39.02
CA ALA A 16 -3.30 1.01 38.21
C ALA A 16 -2.46 0.45 37.04
N GLY A 17 -1.65 -0.59 37.30
CA GLY A 17 -0.88 -1.27 36.26
C GLY A 17 -1.75 -1.92 35.19
N LEU A 18 -2.82 -2.63 35.59
CA LEU A 18 -3.79 -3.24 34.67
C LEU A 18 -4.52 -2.18 33.83
N LEU A 19 -4.88 -1.05 34.44
CA LEU A 19 -5.54 0.05 33.74
C LEU A 19 -4.62 0.67 32.68
N VAL A 20 -3.35 0.91 33.01
CA VAL A 20 -2.36 1.41 32.04
C VAL A 20 -2.18 0.43 30.88
N MET A 21 -2.02 -0.86 31.18
CA MET A 21 -1.90 -1.90 30.14
C MET A 21 -3.14 -1.97 29.24
N SER A 22 -4.33 -1.86 29.82
CA SER A 22 -5.60 -1.83 29.06
C SER A 22 -5.68 -0.61 28.14
N LEU A 23 -5.29 0.58 28.61
CA LEU A 23 -5.25 1.80 27.79
C LEU A 23 -4.26 1.68 26.62
N LEU A 24 -3.08 1.10 26.86
CA LEU A 24 -2.08 0.84 25.82
C LEU A 24 -2.59 -0.16 24.78
N GLN A 25 -3.25 -1.25 25.22
CA GLN A 25 -3.87 -2.23 24.34
C GLN A 25 -5.00 -1.62 23.52
N PHE A 26 -5.88 -0.83 24.14
CA PHE A 26 -6.98 -0.15 23.45
C PHE A 26 -6.48 0.85 22.40
N SER A 27 -5.44 1.63 22.73
CA SER A 27 -4.79 2.55 21.79
C SER A 27 -4.21 1.80 20.59
N THR A 28 -3.54 0.68 20.84
CA THR A 28 -2.96 -0.19 19.80
C THR A 28 -4.05 -0.80 18.91
N LEU A 29 -5.13 -1.33 19.51
CA LEU A 29 -6.29 -1.86 18.78
C LEU A 29 -6.94 -0.80 17.91
N ARG A 30 -7.17 0.40 18.45
CA ARG A 30 -7.75 1.52 17.69
C ARG A 30 -6.87 1.93 16.51
N LYS A 31 -5.55 1.98 16.71
CA LYS A 31 -4.59 2.26 15.63
C LYS A 31 -4.62 1.18 14.56
N ASN A 32 -4.66 -0.10 14.96
CA ASN A 32 -4.72 -1.22 14.02
C ASN A 32 -6.03 -1.25 13.23
N MET A 33 -7.18 -1.01 13.86
CA MET A 33 -8.46 -0.91 13.16
C MET A 33 -8.48 0.25 12.16
N ARG A 34 -7.91 1.40 12.53
CA ARG A 34 -7.80 2.55 11.61
C ARG A 34 -6.93 2.20 10.41
N LEU A 35 -5.77 1.59 10.64
CA LEU A 35 -4.85 1.16 9.58
C LEU A 35 -5.51 0.14 8.65
N GLN A 36 -6.24 -0.84 9.20
CA GLN A 36 -7.02 -1.81 8.42
C GLN A 36 -8.12 -1.12 7.59
N THR A 37 -8.81 -0.13 8.17
CA THR A 37 -9.84 0.63 7.46
C THR A 37 -9.25 1.43 6.31
N GLU A 38 -8.13 2.11 6.54
CA GLU A 38 -7.41 2.88 5.51
C GLU A 38 -6.96 1.96 4.35
N GLN A 39 -6.45 0.77 4.67
CA GLN A 39 -6.08 -0.24 3.66
C GLN A 39 -7.28 -0.74 2.86
N GLN A 40 -8.41 -1.03 3.52
CA GLN A 40 -9.64 -1.46 2.83
C GLN A 40 -10.20 -0.38 1.91
N ILE A 41 -10.19 0.88 2.36
CA ILE A 41 -10.61 2.03 1.54
C ILE A 41 -9.70 2.14 0.32
N TYR A 42 -8.39 2.06 0.52
CA TYR A 42 -7.41 2.15 -0.56
C TYR A 42 -7.61 1.05 -1.61
N ALA A 43 -7.79 -0.20 -1.17
CA ALA A 43 -8.07 -1.32 -2.06
C ALA A 43 -9.35 -1.11 -2.89
N ARG A 44 -10.44 -0.65 -2.26
CA ARG A 44 -11.71 -0.34 -2.95
C ARG A 44 -11.57 0.80 -3.96
N ILE A 45 -10.78 1.83 -3.64
CA ILE A 45 -10.53 2.95 -4.55
C ILE A 45 -9.76 2.48 -5.78
N ILE A 46 -8.73 1.64 -5.61
CA ILE A 46 -8.00 1.04 -6.73
C ILE A 46 -8.93 0.21 -7.61
N GLU A 47 -9.75 -0.66 -6.99
CA GLU A 47 -10.71 -1.49 -7.71
C GLU A 47 -11.71 -0.65 -8.53
N ALA A 48 -12.29 0.39 -7.91
CA ALA A 48 -13.21 1.29 -8.58
C ALA A 48 -12.54 2.05 -9.74
N ARG A 49 -11.31 2.55 -9.54
CA ARG A 49 -10.53 3.22 -10.57
C ARG A 49 -10.25 2.30 -11.76
N LEU A 50 -9.81 1.07 -11.49
CA LEU A 50 -9.58 0.05 -12.51
C LEU A 50 -10.83 -0.23 -13.33
N HIS A 51 -11.97 -0.37 -12.67
CA HIS A 51 -13.24 -0.60 -13.35
C HIS A 51 -13.64 0.59 -14.25
N LEU A 52 -13.39 1.83 -13.83
CA LEU A 52 -13.70 3.02 -14.63
C LEU A 52 -12.74 3.20 -15.80
N GLU A 53 -11.43 3.02 -15.57
CA GLU A 53 -10.38 3.21 -16.58
C GLU A 53 -10.43 2.16 -17.68
N ASN A 54 -10.83 0.92 -17.36
CA ASN A 54 -10.94 -0.17 -18.33
C ASN A 54 -12.23 -0.11 -19.18
N THR A 55 -12.79 1.08 -19.38
CA THR A 55 -13.95 1.27 -20.26
C THR A 55 -13.54 1.93 -21.57
N GLU A 56 -14.25 1.60 -22.65
CA GLU A 56 -14.06 2.25 -23.95
C GLU A 56 -14.36 3.76 -23.86
N THR A 57 -15.40 4.13 -23.09
CA THR A 57 -15.79 5.53 -22.87
C THR A 57 -14.66 6.32 -22.22
N PHE A 58 -14.09 5.82 -21.11
CA PHE A 58 -12.96 6.49 -20.46
C PHE A 58 -11.76 6.58 -21.41
N THR A 59 -11.45 5.50 -22.13
CA THR A 59 -10.33 5.49 -23.07
C THR A 59 -10.49 6.55 -24.16
N LYS A 60 -11.69 6.70 -24.73
CA LYS A 60 -11.99 7.75 -25.73
C LYS A 60 -11.77 9.15 -25.15
N MET A 61 -12.32 9.43 -23.96
CA MET A 61 -12.10 10.71 -23.27
C MET A 61 -10.62 10.95 -22.95
N ALA A 62 -9.91 9.92 -22.50
CA ALA A 62 -8.49 10.03 -22.18
C ALA A 62 -7.66 10.36 -23.43
N MET A 63 -7.99 9.80 -24.59
CA MET A 63 -7.28 10.09 -25.85
C MET A 63 -7.39 11.55 -26.31
N GLU A 64 -8.38 12.31 -25.84
CA GLU A 64 -8.50 13.75 -26.09
C GLU A 64 -7.38 14.56 -25.39
N SER A 65 -6.73 13.97 -24.38
CA SER A 65 -5.60 14.58 -23.67
C SER A 65 -4.27 14.21 -24.31
N LEU A 66 -3.46 15.22 -24.64
CA LEU A 66 -2.09 15.04 -25.14
C LEU A 66 -1.21 14.23 -24.16
N VAL A 67 -1.49 14.33 -22.86
CA VAL A 67 -0.76 13.58 -21.83
C VAL A 67 -1.02 12.08 -21.96
N PHE A 68 -2.29 11.70 -22.10
CA PHE A 68 -2.68 10.30 -22.25
C PHE A 68 -2.36 9.76 -23.64
N ALA A 69 -2.47 10.58 -24.70
CA ALA A 69 -2.04 10.20 -26.04
C ALA A 69 -0.55 9.82 -26.07
N LYS A 70 0.30 10.62 -25.42
CA LYS A 70 1.72 10.30 -25.25
C LYS A 70 1.92 9.00 -24.48
N ARG A 71 1.17 8.79 -23.39
CA ARG A 71 1.24 7.58 -22.57
C ARG A 71 0.84 6.32 -23.32
N PHE A 72 -0.25 6.36 -24.07
CA PHE A 72 -0.72 5.23 -24.85
C PHE A 72 0.20 4.88 -26.02
N SER A 73 1.01 5.83 -26.52
CA SER A 73 1.99 5.54 -27.59
C SER A 73 3.07 4.52 -27.19
N SER A 74 3.21 4.24 -25.89
CA SER A 74 4.18 3.27 -25.38
C SER A 74 3.71 1.81 -25.36
N VAL A 75 2.46 1.57 -25.73
CA VAL A 75 1.81 0.26 -25.71
C VAL A 75 0.97 0.07 -26.97
N ASP A 76 0.62 -1.18 -27.29
CA ASP A 76 -0.18 -1.45 -28.50
C ASP A 76 -1.66 -1.11 -28.29
N LYS A 77 -2.13 -1.25 -27.05
CA LYS A 77 -3.52 -1.03 -26.65
C LYS A 77 -3.56 -0.23 -25.34
N PRO A 78 -4.45 0.77 -25.19
CA PRO A 78 -4.60 1.52 -23.94
C PRO A 78 -4.79 0.64 -22.69
N GLU A 79 -5.46 -0.50 -22.83
CA GLU A 79 -5.62 -1.50 -21.77
C GLU A 79 -4.27 -1.96 -21.16
N GLN A 80 -3.23 -2.14 -21.99
CA GLN A 80 -1.90 -2.54 -21.52
C GLN A 80 -1.26 -1.45 -20.63
N TYR A 81 -1.53 -0.18 -20.92
CA TYR A 81 -1.10 0.94 -20.09
C TYR A 81 -1.82 0.89 -18.73
N TYR A 82 -3.14 0.73 -18.72
CA TYR A 82 -3.91 0.69 -17.46
C TYR A 82 -3.51 -0.49 -16.58
N ILE A 83 -3.30 -1.67 -17.16
CA ILE A 83 -2.78 -2.84 -16.44
C ILE A 83 -1.42 -2.53 -15.81
N SER A 84 -0.51 -1.90 -16.55
CA SER A 84 0.84 -1.59 -16.06
C SER A 84 0.83 -0.56 -14.92
N VAL A 85 -0.01 0.48 -15.03
CA VAL A 85 -0.20 1.46 -13.96
C VAL A 85 -0.79 0.81 -12.72
N ALA A 86 -1.82 -0.01 -12.87
CA ALA A 86 -2.45 -0.70 -11.75
C ALA A 86 -1.51 -1.65 -11.01
N LEU A 87 -0.66 -2.38 -11.74
CA LEU A 87 0.38 -3.20 -11.15
C LEU A 87 1.42 -2.35 -10.41
N SER A 88 1.80 -1.19 -10.94
CA SER A 88 2.70 -0.26 -10.26
C SER A 88 2.10 0.28 -8.94
N ASP A 89 0.82 0.67 -8.96
CA ASP A 89 0.09 1.11 -7.78
C ASP A 89 -0.05 0.00 -6.72
N LEU A 90 -0.27 -1.24 -7.18
CA LEU A 90 -0.30 -2.42 -6.31
C LEU A 90 1.06 -2.63 -5.64
N PHE A 91 2.16 -2.54 -6.37
CA PHE A 91 3.50 -2.68 -5.78
C PHE A 91 3.82 -1.57 -4.78
N GLU A 92 3.41 -0.32 -5.05
CA GLU A 92 3.57 0.76 -4.07
C GLU A 92 2.74 0.49 -2.80
N PHE A 93 1.54 -0.05 -2.95
CA PHE A 93 0.74 -0.45 -1.81
C PHE A 93 1.42 -1.55 -1.00
N MET A 94 1.89 -2.61 -1.64
CA MET A 94 2.61 -3.70 -0.97
C MET A 94 3.89 -3.19 -0.27
N PHE A 95 4.61 -2.25 -0.90
CA PHE A 95 5.76 -1.58 -0.30
C PHE A 95 5.39 -0.84 1.00
N ARG A 96 4.27 -0.12 1.01
CA ARG A 96 3.75 0.56 2.22
C ARG A 96 3.31 -0.44 3.30
N LEU A 97 2.70 -1.56 2.92
CA LEU A 97 2.35 -2.64 3.84
C LEU A 97 3.58 -3.25 4.50
N HIS A 98 4.64 -3.48 3.73
CA HIS A 98 5.92 -3.96 4.27
C HIS A 98 6.52 -2.94 5.25
N LYS A 99 6.58 -1.66 4.87
CA LYS A 99 7.08 -0.59 5.75
C LYS A 99 6.31 -0.44 7.07
N THR A 100 5.05 -0.85 7.09
CA THR A 100 4.20 -0.82 8.28
C THR A 100 4.18 -2.14 9.05
N ASN A 101 5.07 -3.09 8.69
CA ASN A 101 5.18 -4.43 9.27
C ASN A 101 3.86 -5.24 9.22
N VAL A 102 3.05 -5.00 8.17
CA VAL A 102 1.77 -5.71 7.97
C VAL A 102 1.96 -7.04 7.25
N ILE A 103 2.96 -7.12 6.36
CA ILE A 103 3.33 -8.36 5.67
C ILE A 103 4.69 -8.84 6.16
N ASP A 104 4.85 -10.16 6.25
CA ASP A 104 6.12 -10.77 6.61
C ASP A 104 7.15 -10.72 5.46
N ASN A 105 8.39 -11.06 5.78
CA ASN A 105 9.51 -11.02 4.83
C ASN A 105 9.35 -12.01 3.68
N ASP A 106 8.78 -13.19 3.90
CA ASP A 106 8.65 -14.22 2.85
C ASP A 106 7.61 -13.79 1.81
N LEU A 107 6.47 -13.29 2.28
CA LEU A 107 5.44 -12.71 1.43
C LEU A 107 5.98 -11.48 0.70
N TRP A 108 6.74 -10.62 1.38
CA TRP A 108 7.37 -9.47 0.75
C TRP A 108 8.33 -9.88 -0.38
N GLN A 109 9.21 -10.87 -0.16
CA GLN A 109 10.12 -11.36 -1.19
C GLN A 109 9.38 -11.89 -2.42
N ARG A 110 8.23 -12.55 -2.25
CA ARG A 110 7.39 -12.98 -3.37
C ARG A 110 6.92 -11.80 -4.22
N TRP A 111 6.49 -10.71 -3.60
CA TRP A 111 6.08 -9.48 -4.31
C TRP A 111 7.25 -8.79 -5.00
N VAL A 112 8.41 -8.71 -4.34
CA VAL A 112 9.66 -8.20 -4.94
C VAL A 112 10.05 -8.99 -6.18
N ASN A 113 9.99 -10.32 -6.13
CA ASN A 113 10.30 -11.18 -7.26
C ASN A 113 9.31 -10.99 -8.42
N LEU A 114 8.01 -10.85 -8.13
CA LEU A 114 7.02 -10.55 -9.16
C LEU A 114 7.27 -9.19 -9.82
N ALA A 115 7.55 -8.16 -9.02
CA ALA A 115 7.89 -6.83 -9.53
C ALA A 115 9.11 -6.90 -10.45
N ARG A 116 10.19 -7.58 -10.01
CA ARG A 116 11.40 -7.79 -10.83
C ARG A 116 11.08 -8.46 -12.15
N MET A 117 10.27 -9.54 -12.14
CA MET A 117 9.87 -10.23 -13.36
C MET A 117 9.07 -9.32 -14.31
N LEU A 118 8.09 -8.57 -13.81
CA LEU A 118 7.30 -7.67 -14.65
C LEU A 118 8.13 -6.55 -15.26
N ARG A 119 9.14 -6.04 -14.55
CA ARG A 119 10.07 -5.03 -15.08
C ARG A 119 10.93 -5.53 -16.25
N THR A 120 11.04 -6.85 -16.46
CA THR A 120 11.68 -7.40 -17.66
C THR A 120 10.82 -7.26 -18.93
N ILE A 121 9.52 -6.98 -18.79
CA ILE A 121 8.61 -6.77 -19.91
C ILE A 121 8.83 -5.36 -20.47
N PRO A 122 9.28 -5.19 -21.73
CA PRO A 122 9.66 -3.86 -22.25
C PRO A 122 8.56 -2.81 -22.19
N LYS A 123 7.30 -3.23 -22.42
CA LYS A 123 6.14 -2.34 -22.34
C LYS A 123 5.85 -1.88 -20.92
N PHE A 124 5.94 -2.78 -19.95
CA PHE A 124 5.78 -2.44 -18.54
C PHE A 124 6.84 -1.42 -18.11
N GLU A 125 8.10 -1.65 -18.48
CA GLU A 125 9.19 -0.72 -18.19
C GLU A 125 9.00 0.65 -18.88
N SER A 126 8.52 0.67 -20.12
CA SER A 126 8.23 1.92 -20.84
C SER A 126 7.13 2.74 -20.16
N VAL A 127 6.06 2.06 -19.69
CA VAL A 127 5.01 2.71 -18.89
C VAL A 127 5.58 3.23 -17.57
N TRP A 128 6.34 2.39 -16.85
CA TRP A 128 6.99 2.79 -15.59
C TRP A 128 7.84 4.06 -15.75
N GLN A 129 8.68 4.15 -16.79
CA GLN A 129 9.52 5.34 -17.00
C GLN A 129 8.71 6.63 -17.21
N GLN A 130 7.48 6.53 -17.72
CA GLN A 130 6.60 7.67 -17.93
C GLN A 130 5.74 8.03 -16.72
N THR A 131 5.55 7.09 -15.79
CA THR A 131 4.66 7.26 -14.64
C THR A 131 5.38 7.30 -13.31
N LYS A 132 6.65 6.93 -13.22
CA LYS A 132 7.40 6.89 -11.95
C LYS A 132 7.34 8.18 -11.13
N GLU A 133 7.23 9.34 -11.78
CA GLU A 133 7.12 10.65 -11.12
C GLU A 133 5.79 10.85 -10.36
N SER A 134 4.74 10.07 -10.64
CA SER A 134 3.49 10.11 -9.86
C SER A 134 3.56 9.31 -8.56
N HIS A 135 4.64 8.55 -8.35
CA HIS A 135 4.81 7.72 -7.16
C HIS A 135 5.67 8.41 -6.10
N THR A 136 5.63 7.90 -4.87
CA THR A 136 6.49 8.43 -3.80
C THR A 136 7.98 8.18 -4.10
N LYS A 137 8.82 9.17 -3.79
CA LYS A 137 10.27 9.11 -4.04
C LYS A 137 10.91 7.84 -3.48
N GLU A 138 10.54 7.47 -2.26
CA GLU A 138 11.05 6.28 -1.60
C GLU A 138 10.66 4.98 -2.33
N PHE A 139 9.41 4.89 -2.81
CA PHE A 139 8.99 3.76 -3.62
C PHE A 139 9.73 3.73 -4.95
N VAL A 140 9.94 4.88 -5.61
CA VAL A 140 10.71 4.95 -6.86
C VAL A 140 12.14 4.47 -6.65
N GLU A 141 12.82 4.91 -5.59
CA GLU A 141 14.17 4.47 -5.25
C GLU A 141 14.24 2.95 -5.02
N PHE A 142 13.28 2.40 -4.28
CA PHE A 142 13.14 0.95 -4.10
C PHE A 142 12.87 0.23 -5.43
N PHE A 143 11.87 0.68 -6.19
CA PHE A 143 11.41 0.00 -7.38
C PHE A 143 12.49 0.02 -8.46
N GLU A 144 13.29 1.09 -8.55
CA GLU A 144 14.46 1.15 -9.41
C GLU A 144 15.59 0.22 -8.95
N SER A 145 15.78 0.03 -7.64
CA SER A 145 16.83 -0.84 -7.09
C SER A 145 16.64 -2.34 -7.37
N ILE A 146 15.41 -2.76 -7.67
CA ILE A 146 15.09 -4.18 -7.92
C ILE A 146 15.19 -4.58 -9.39
N LYS A 147 15.67 -3.69 -10.27
CA LYS A 147 15.94 -3.98 -11.68
C LYS A 147 17.08 -4.98 -11.87
#